data_AF-A0A7K0X9X0-F1
#
_entry.id   AF-A0A7K0X9X0-F1
#
_cell.length_a   1.000
_cell.length_b   1.000
_cell.length_c   1.000
_cell.angle_alpha   90.00
_cell.angle_beta   90.00
_cell.angle_gamma   90.00
#
_symmetry.space_group_name_H-M   'P 1'
#
loop_
_entity.id
_entity.type
_entity.pdbx_description
1 polymer ?
#
loop_
_entity_poly.entity_id
_entity_poly.type
_entity_poly.pdbx_seq_one_letter_code
_entity_poly.pdbx_strand_id
1 'polypeptide(L)'
;MMDRMTAATYFTGWWIVRTLPEKSAYKLFDLIADFVYRRNGKSVKRLRSNLARTQPKLNPAELDSLTQTAMRSYMRYWCDTFRI
;
A
#
# COMPACT_ATOMS: atom_id res chain seq x y z
N MET A 1 16.47 0.84 -22.57
CA MET A 1 16.77 2.09 -21.81
C MET A 1 15.84 2.23 -20.60
N MET A 2 14.51 2.15 -20.79
CA MET A 2 13.52 2.17 -19.71
C MET A 2 13.76 1.10 -18.63
N ASP A 3 14.15 -0.12 -19.00
CA ASP A 3 14.40 -1.20 -18.02
C ASP A 3 15.53 -0.87 -17.03
N ARG A 4 16.56 -0.14 -17.48
CA ARG A 4 17.68 0.27 -16.61
C ARG A 4 17.24 1.37 -15.63
N MET A 5 16.35 2.27 -16.05
CA MET A 5 15.80 3.32 -15.19
C MET A 5 14.81 2.76 -14.17
N THR A 6 13.96 1.83 -14.59
CA THR A 6 13.04 1.11 -13.71
C THR A 6 13.83 0.31 -12.67
N ALA A 7 14.84 -0.46 -13.11
CA ALA A 7 15.72 -1.20 -12.21
C ALA A 7 16.44 -0.29 -11.22
N ALA A 8 17.02 0.83 -11.68
CA ALA A 8 17.68 1.80 -10.80
C ALA A 8 16.71 2.38 -9.75
N THR A 9 15.46 2.64 -10.13
CA THR A 9 14.42 3.14 -9.21
C THR A 9 14.08 2.09 -8.15
N TYR A 10 13.94 0.83 -8.56
CA TYR A 10 13.74 -0.30 -7.64
C TYR A 10 14.91 -0.47 -6.68
N PHE A 11 16.15 -0.45 -7.16
CA PHE A 11 17.34 -0.58 -6.32
C PHE A 11 17.48 0.58 -5.33
N THR A 12 17.19 1.81 -5.77
CA THR A 12 17.25 2.99 -4.91
C THR A 12 16.17 2.94 -3.83
N GLY A 13 14.94 2.56 -4.19
CA GLY A 13 13.85 2.37 -3.24
C GLY A 13 14.16 1.27 -2.22
N TRP A 14 14.69 0.14 -2.67
CA TRP A 14 15.09 -0.97 -1.80
C TRP A 14 16.18 -0.56 -0.81
N TRP A 15 17.24 0.13 -1.28
CA TRP A 15 18.33 0.57 -0.41
C TRP A 15 17.86 1.56 0.66
N ILE A 16 16.97 2.51 0.30
CA ILE A 16 16.37 3.45 1.25
C ILE A 16 15.55 2.70 2.32
N VAL A 17 14.69 1.76 1.91
CA VAL A 17 13.83 1.01 2.85
C VAL A 17 14.66 0.13 3.80
N ARG A 18 15.74 -0.47 3.30
CA ARG A 18 16.65 -1.32 4.09
C ARG A 18 17.47 -0.55 5.12
N THR A 19 17.84 0.71 4.82
CA THR A 19 18.63 1.55 5.73
C THR A 19 17.77 2.26 6.79
N LEU A 20 16.45 2.35 6.58
CA LEU A 20 15.54 2.98 7.53
C LEU A 20 15.30 2.11 8.79
N PRO A 21 15.27 2.73 9.98
CA PRO A 21 14.76 2.07 11.19
C PRO A 21 13.34 1.55 10.96
N GLU A 22 13.04 0.39 11.54
CA GLU A 22 11.76 -0.33 11.35
C GLU A 22 10.53 0.56 11.55
N LYS A 23 10.50 1.31 12.67
CA LYS A 23 9.40 2.22 12.99
C LYS A 23 9.21 3.30 11.92
N SER A 24 10.29 3.80 11.34
CA SER A 24 10.24 4.83 10.30
C SER A 24 9.76 4.25 8.96
N ALA A 25 10.20 3.03 8.62
CA ALA A 25 9.74 2.33 7.42
C ALA A 25 8.24 2.07 7.47
N TYR A 26 7.71 1.50 8.55
CA TYR A 26 6.27 1.27 8.67
C TYR A 26 5.46 2.56 8.62
N LYS A 27 5.91 3.63 9.30
CA LYS A 27 5.26 4.94 9.21
C LYS A 27 5.23 5.49 7.78
N LEU A 28 6.33 5.37 7.04
CA LEU A 28 6.39 5.81 5.65
C LEU A 28 5.39 5.05 4.79
N PHE A 29 5.32 3.72 4.94
CA PHE A 29 4.38 2.89 4.18
C PHE A 29 2.91 3.13 4.57
N ASP A 30 2.61 3.40 5.84
CA ASP A 30 1.27 3.82 6.28
C ASP A 30 0.87 5.16 5.65
N LEU A 31 1.79 6.13 5.58
CA LEU A 31 1.56 7.42 4.89
C LEU A 31 1.31 7.22 3.39
N ILE A 32 2.08 6.35 2.74
CA ILE A 32 1.87 5.99 1.33
C ILE A 32 0.49 5.33 1.15
N ALA A 33 0.11 4.40 2.04
CA ALA A 33 -1.19 3.76 2.02
C ALA A 33 -2.33 4.78 2.08
N ASP A 34 -2.26 5.70 3.05
CA ASP A 34 -3.27 6.74 3.24
C ASP A 34 -3.33 7.71 2.06
N PHE A 35 -2.18 8.07 1.48
CA PHE A 35 -2.11 8.92 0.29
C PHE A 35 -2.78 8.24 -0.92
N VAL A 36 -2.41 6.98 -1.21
CA VAL A 36 -2.99 6.21 -2.32
C VAL A 36 -4.48 6.00 -2.11
N TYR A 37 -4.90 5.69 -0.89
CA TYR A 37 -6.30 5.58 -0.50
C TYR A 37 -7.09 6.86 -0.79
N ARG A 38 -6.59 8.02 -0.34
CA ARG A 38 -7.24 9.34 -0.56
C ARG A 38 -7.34 9.69 -2.04
N ARG A 39 -6.35 9.31 -2.86
CA ARG A 39 -6.41 9.50 -4.33
C ARG A 39 -7.49 8.65 -4.99
N ASN A 40 -7.98 7.62 -4.31
CA ASN A 40 -9.10 6.76 -4.73
C ASN A 40 -8.99 6.31 -6.19
N GLY A 41 -7.79 5.90 -6.60
CA GLY A 41 -7.49 5.49 -7.97
C GLY A 41 -8.13 4.16 -8.36
N LYS A 42 -7.87 3.71 -9.59
CA LYS A 42 -8.42 2.46 -10.15
C LYS A 42 -8.15 1.23 -9.27
N SER A 43 -6.96 1.12 -8.69
CA SER A 43 -6.57 0.01 -7.80
C SER A 43 -7.40 0.01 -6.50
N VAL A 44 -7.54 1.15 -5.85
CA VAL A 44 -8.34 1.31 -4.60
C VAL A 44 -9.82 1.03 -4.87
N LYS A 45 -10.37 1.54 -5.97
CA LYS A 45 -11.76 1.25 -6.39
C LYS A 45 -11.98 -0.24 -6.62
N ARG A 46 -11.00 -0.92 -7.25
CA ARG A 46 -11.04 -2.38 -7.45
C ARG A 46 -10.97 -3.13 -6.13
N LEU A 47 -10.08 -2.72 -5.22
CA LEU A 47 -10.00 -3.31 -3.87
C LEU A 47 -11.33 -3.17 -3.13
N ARG A 48 -11.92 -1.96 -3.12
CA ARG A 48 -13.23 -1.70 -2.51
C ARG A 48 -14.32 -2.59 -3.11
N SER A 49 -14.36 -2.72 -4.44
CA SER A 49 -15.33 -3.59 -5.13
C SER A 49 -15.17 -5.06 -4.75
N ASN A 50 -13.93 -5.54 -4.63
CA ASN A 50 -13.65 -6.91 -4.19
C ASN A 50 -14.09 -7.13 -2.75
N LEU A 51 -13.78 -6.19 -1.85
CA LEU A 51 -14.20 -6.25 -0.44
C LEU A 51 -15.72 -6.21 -0.30
N ALA A 52 -16.42 -5.41 -1.11
CA ALA A 52 -17.89 -5.38 -1.11
C ALA A 52 -18.50 -6.75 -1.47
N ARG A 53 -17.86 -7.49 -2.39
CA ARG A 53 -18.31 -8.83 -2.80
C ARG A 53 -18.09 -9.86 -1.70
N THR A 54 -17.01 -9.76 -0.94
CA THR A 54 -16.69 -10.71 0.15
C THR A 54 -17.35 -10.33 1.48
N GLN A 55 -17.69 -9.07 1.67
CA GLN A 55 -18.30 -8.52 2.88
C GLN A 55 -19.62 -7.81 2.56
N PRO A 56 -20.64 -8.53 2.05
CA PRO A 56 -21.89 -7.90 1.56
C PRO A 56 -22.75 -7.29 2.69
N LYS A 57 -22.46 -7.60 3.95
CA LYS A 57 -23.21 -7.11 5.12
C LYS A 57 -22.74 -5.76 5.63
N LEU A 58 -21.57 -5.28 5.19
CA LEU A 58 -21.02 -4.01 5.66
C LEU A 58 -21.76 -2.85 5.03
N ASN A 59 -22.04 -1.83 5.83
CA ASN A 59 -22.55 -0.58 5.31
C ASN A 59 -21.42 0.19 4.55
N PRO A 60 -21.76 1.24 3.78
CA PRO A 60 -20.76 1.97 2.99
C PRO A 60 -19.61 2.57 3.80
N ALA A 61 -19.85 3.04 5.02
CA ALA A 61 -18.82 3.64 5.88
C ALA A 61 -17.87 2.57 6.45
N GLU A 62 -18.41 1.43 6.87
CA GLU A 62 -17.62 0.27 7.31
C GLU A 62 -16.77 -0.29 6.18
N LEU A 63 -17.33 -0.37 4.96
CA LEU A 63 -16.60 -0.82 3.78
C LEU A 63 -15.44 0.14 3.43
N ASP A 64 -15.65 1.45 3.59
CA ASP A 64 -14.60 2.45 3.35
C ASP A 64 -13.47 2.35 4.39
N SER A 65 -13.83 2.23 5.67
CA SER A 65 -12.86 1.98 6.76
C SER A 65 -12.08 0.67 6.56
N LEU A 66 -12.76 -0.40 6.15
CA LEU A 66 -12.12 -1.67 5.81
C LEU A 66 -11.18 -1.50 4.62
N THR A 67 -11.56 -0.73 3.60
CA THR A 67 -10.70 -0.46 2.43
C THR A 67 -9.44 0.28 2.84
N GLN A 68 -9.54 1.28 3.71
CA GLN A 68 -8.36 1.99 4.23
C GLN A 68 -7.44 1.05 5.02
N THR A 69 -8.01 0.24 5.90
CA THR A 69 -7.27 -0.73 6.71
C THR A 69 -6.58 -1.78 5.84
N ALA A 70 -7.27 -2.29 4.82
CA ALA A 70 -6.72 -3.23 3.84
C ALA A 70 -5.56 -2.61 3.04
N MET A 71 -5.65 -1.32 2.67
CA MET A 71 -4.55 -0.62 2.01
C MET A 71 -3.30 -0.52 2.89
N ARG A 72 -3.46 -0.21 4.18
CA ARG A 72 -2.34 -0.19 5.14
C ARG A 72 -1.73 -1.58 5.32
N SER A 73 -2.57 -2.61 5.45
CA SER A 73 -2.09 -4.00 5.52
C SER A 73 -1.32 -4.41 4.27
N TYR A 74 -1.79 -4.01 3.09
CA TYR A 74 -1.11 -4.27 1.82
C TYR A 74 0.25 -3.56 1.74
N MET A 75 0.33 -2.30 2.18
CA MET A 75 1.60 -1.56 2.21
C MET A 75 2.58 -2.12 3.26
N ARG A 76 2.08 -2.64 4.38
CA ARG A 76 2.92 -3.35 5.35
C ARG A 76 3.57 -4.58 4.74
N TYR A 77 2.79 -5.42 4.05
CA TYR A 77 3.32 -6.59 3.34
C TYR A 77 4.44 -6.22 2.36
N TRP A 78 4.28 -5.12 1.62
CA TRP A 78 5.34 -4.63 0.74
C TRP A 78 6.55 -4.12 1.51
N CYS A 79 6.36 -3.40 2.61
CA CYS A 79 7.44 -2.95 3.48
C CYS A 79 8.28 -4.15 3.96
N ASP A 80 7.63 -5.21 4.43
CA ASP A 80 8.28 -6.44 4.86
C ASP A 80 9.03 -7.10 3.69
N THR A 81 8.40 -7.18 2.52
CA THR A 81 9.01 -7.74 1.30
C THR A 81 10.27 -6.99 0.87
N PHE A 82 10.32 -5.66 1.02
CA PHE A 82 11.51 -4.86 0.71
C PHE A 82 12.60 -4.96 1.79
N ARG A 83 12.28 -5.45 2.98
CA ARG A 83 13.20 -5.55 4.13
C ARG A 83 13.81 -6.94 4.33
N ILE A 84 13.23 -7.98 3.71
CA ILE A 84 13.86 -9.30 3.55
C ILE A 84 15.09 -9.17 2.64
#